data_AF-A0A1S8JJN3-F1
#
_entry.id   AF-A0A1S8JJN3-F1
#
_cell.length_a   1.000
_cell.length_b   1.000
_cell.length_c   1.000
_cell.angle_alpha   90.00
_cell.angle_beta   90.00
_cell.angle_gamma   90.00
#
_symmetry.space_group_name_H-M   'P 1'
#
loop_
_entity.id
_entity.type
_entity.pdbx_description
1 polymer ?
#
loop_
_entity_poly.entity_id
_entity_poly.type
_entity_poly.pdbx_seq_one_letter_code
_entity_poly.pdbx_strand_id
1 'polypeptide(L)' 'MTEEFYRWLLQLIREDRLVKFYQSPKWRRLREKAMKRDHYECQECRRLGKYHRVENVHHIKEVKDRPDLA' A
#
# COMPACT_ATOMS: atom_id res chain seq x y z
N MET A 1 -13.53 3.67 1.37
CA MET A 1 -13.35 3.14 -0.01
C MET A 1 -14.69 3.26 -0.73
N THR A 2 -14.72 3.53 -2.04
CA THR A 2 -16.00 3.49 -2.79
C THR A 2 -16.30 2.06 -3.23
N GLU A 3 -17.58 1.70 -3.32
CA GLU A 3 -18.05 0.39 -3.80
C GLU A 3 -17.47 0.07 -5.19
N GLU A 4 -17.43 1.05 -6.09
CA GLU A 4 -16.87 0.91 -7.44
C GLU A 4 -15.38 0.54 -7.42
N PHE A 5 -14.59 1.19 -6.56
CA PHE A 5 -13.17 0.89 -6.43
C PHE A 5 -12.94 -0.50 -5.85
N TYR A 6 -13.77 -0.90 -4.89
CA TYR A 6 -13.69 -2.22 -4.28
C TYR A 6 -13.96 -3.32 -5.32
N ARG A 7 -15.02 -3.17 -6.14
CA ARG A 7 -15.31 -4.09 -7.25
C ARG A 7 -14.18 -4.14 -8.28
N TRP A 8 -13.63 -3.00 -8.64
CA TRP A 8 -12.48 -2.92 -9.54
C TRP A 8 -11.26 -3.67 -8.97
N LEU A 9 -10.98 -3.51 -7.68
CA LEU A 9 -9.87 -4.19 -7.02
C LEU A 9 -10.08 -5.71 -6.98
N LEU A 10 -11.28 -6.18 -6.64
CA LEU A 10 -11.63 -7.61 -6.67
C LEU A 10 -11.44 -8.21 -8.07
N GLN A 11 -11.81 -7.47 -9.12
CA GLN A 11 -11.59 -7.90 -10.50
C GLN A 11 -10.08 -8.05 -10.80
N LEU A 12 -9.25 -7.08 -10.40
CA LEU A 12 -7.80 -7.17 -10.60
C LEU A 12 -7.17 -8.35 -9.86
N ILE A 13 -7.63 -8.66 -8.65
CA ILE A 13 -7.15 -9.82 -7.89
C ILE A 13 -7.48 -11.11 -8.64
N ARG A 14 -8.74 -11.24 -9.10
CA ARG A 14 -9.21 -12.42 -9.84
C ARG A 14 -8.48 -12.61 -11.18
N GLU A 15 -8.13 -11.54 -11.86
CA GLU A 15 -7.40 -11.57 -13.14
C GLU A 15 -5.87 -11.63 -12.97
N ASP A 16 -5.35 -11.68 -11.73
CA ASP A 16 -3.93 -11.56 -11.38
C ASP A 16 -3.24 -10.32 -12.00
N ARG A 17 -3.99 -9.20 -12.08
CA ARG A 17 -3.56 -7.91 -12.63
C ARG A 17 -3.36 -6.84 -11.55
N LEU A 18 -3.01 -7.25 -10.33
CA LEU A 18 -2.77 -6.37 -9.19
C LEU A 18 -1.70 -5.28 -9.44
N VAL A 19 -0.79 -5.49 -10.39
CA VAL A 19 0.16 -4.45 -10.81
C VAL A 19 -0.55 -3.13 -11.17
N LYS A 20 -1.76 -3.19 -11.73
CA LYS A 20 -2.57 -2.00 -12.04
C LYS A 20 -3.01 -1.24 -10.78
N PHE A 21 -3.28 -1.95 -9.68
CA PHE A 21 -3.57 -1.33 -8.39
C PHE A 21 -2.34 -0.56 -7.87
N TYR A 22 -1.16 -1.19 -7.85
CA TYR A 22 0.07 -0.54 -7.41
C TYR A 22 0.55 0.60 -8.33
N GLN A 23 0.17 0.56 -9.61
CA GLN A 23 0.42 1.66 -10.55
C GLN A 23 -0.63 2.78 -10.46
N SER A 24 -1.76 2.55 -9.77
CA SER A 24 -2.86 3.51 -9.72
C SER A 24 -2.48 4.82 -9.03
N PRO A 25 -3.03 5.97 -9.47
CA PRO A 25 -2.82 7.25 -8.79
C PRO A 25 -3.24 7.22 -7.33
N LYS A 26 -4.28 6.45 -7.00
CA LYS A 26 -4.82 6.33 -5.65
C LYS A 26 -3.81 5.67 -4.70
N TRP A 27 -3.22 4.54 -5.09
CA TRP A 27 -2.17 3.88 -4.32
C TRP A 27 -0.93 4.77 -4.20
N ARG A 28 -0.47 5.40 -5.28
CA ARG A 28 0.71 6.29 -5.24
C ARG A 28 0.54 7.46 -4.25
N ARG A 29 -0.65 8.08 -4.23
CA ARG A 29 -0.98 9.14 -3.25
C ARG A 29 -1.02 8.60 -1.83
N LEU A 30 -1.57 7.40 -1.61
CA LEU A 30 -1.61 6.77 -0.28
C LEU A 30 -0.20 6.44 0.21
N ARG A 31 0.63 5.83 -0.65
CA ARG A 31 2.05 5.54 -0.40
C ARG A 31 2.81 6.80 0.02
N GLU A 32 2.65 7.90 -0.72
CA GLU A 32 3.30 9.17 -0.38
C GLU A 32 2.82 9.72 0.97
N LYS A 33 1.52 9.65 1.27
CA LYS A 33 0.98 10.05 2.58
C LYS A 33 1.56 9.21 3.73
N ALA A 34 1.68 7.90 3.54
CA ALA A 34 2.29 7.01 4.53
C ALA A 34 3.77 7.38 4.75
N MET A 35 4.53 7.57 3.67
CA MET A 35 5.93 8.00 3.76
C MET A 35 6.08 9.34 4.49
N LYS A 36 5.24 10.33 4.19
CA LYS A 36 5.26 11.64 4.88
C LYS A 36 4.93 11.53 6.36
N ARG A 37 3.89 10.76 6.72
CA ARG A 37 3.52 10.47 8.12
C ARG A 37 4.69 9.86 8.89
N ASP A 38 5.42 8.98 8.22
CA ASP A 38 6.53 8.21 8.78
C ASP A 38 7.88 8.94 8.66
N HIS A 39 7.87 10.25 8.37
CA HIS A 39 9.07 11.10 8.18
C HIS A 39 10.07 10.56 7.15
N TYR A 40 9.58 9.79 6.17
CA TYR A 40 10.38 9.04 5.21
C TYR A 40 11.37 8.05 5.87
N GLU A 41 11.02 7.49 7.03
CA GLU A 41 11.82 6.52 7.76
C GLU A 41 11.23 5.11 7.70
N CYS A 42 12.10 4.10 7.62
CA CYS A 42 11.71 2.71 7.75
C CYS A 42 11.22 2.42 9.18
N GLN A 43 9.94 2.03 9.31
CA GLN A 43 9.32 1.78 10.61
C GLN A 43 9.90 0.56 11.34
N GLU A 44 10.34 -0.48 10.62
CA GLU A 44 11.00 -1.63 11.25
C GLU A 44 12.40 -1.28 11.77
N CYS A 45 13.19 -0.52 11.02
CA CYS A 45 14.48 -0.05 11.51
C CYS A 45 14.30 0.84 12.74
N ARG A 46 13.32 1.76 12.69
CA ARG A 46 12.98 2.63 13.83
C ARG A 46 12.60 1.84 15.07
N ARG A 47 11.82 0.76 14.93
CA ARG A 47 11.45 -0.15 16.02
C ARG A 47 12.67 -0.82 16.67
N LEU A 48 13.73 -1.03 15.90
CA LEU A 48 15.01 -1.57 16.36
C LEU A 48 16.00 -0.49 16.85
N GLY A 49 15.57 0.77 16.94
CA GLY A 49 16.44 1.91 17.31
C GLY A 49 17.44 2.32 16.23
N LYS A 50 17.23 1.90 14.97
CA LYS A 50 18.08 2.21 13.81
C LYS A 50 17.39 3.22 12.89
N TYR A 51 18.19 4.01 12.20
CA TYR A 51 17.70 4.88 11.13
C TYR A 51 17.97 4.26 9.76
N HIS A 52 16.95 4.29 8.89
CA HIS A 52 17.08 3.99 7.48
C HIS A 52 15.99 4.73 6.70
N ARG A 53 16.34 5.26 5.52
CA ARG A 53 15.38 5.97 4.66
C ARG A 53 14.37 4.99 4.09
N VAL A 54 13.10 5.38 3.99
CA VAL A 54 12.06 4.54 3.41
C VAL A 54 12.30 4.34 1.90
N GLU A 55 12.28 3.08 1.46
CA GLU A 55 12.35 2.72 0.04
C GLU A 55 10.97 2.30 -0.48
N ASN A 56 10.24 1.54 0.35
CA ASN A 56 8.96 0.95 0.01
C ASN A 56 7.95 1.06 1.16
N VAL A 57 6.67 0.95 0.79
CA VAL A 57 5.56 0.84 1.74
C VAL A 57 4.91 -0.51 1.50
N HIS A 58 4.93 -1.35 2.53
CA HIS A 58 4.32 -2.68 2.50
C HIS A 58 2.92 -2.65 3.09
N HIS A 59 2.07 -3.54 2.59
CA HIS A 59 0.79 -3.80 3.24
C HIS A 59 1.04 -4.65 4.47
N ILE A 60 0.39 -4.31 5.59
CA ILE A 60 0.45 -5.14 6.81
C ILE A 60 -0.41 -6.41 6.61
N LYS A 61 -1.55 -6.26 5.94
CA LYS A 61 -2.39 -7.35 5.48
C LYS A 61 -2.44 -7.28 3.97
N GLU A 62 -2.02 -8.35 3.31
CA GLU A 62 -1.91 -8.38 1.85
C GLU A 62 -3.23 -8.05 1.16
N VAL A 63 -3.14 -7.32 0.05
CA VAL A 63 -4.31 -6.86 -0.71
C VAL A 63 -5.13 -8.04 -1.26
N LYS A 64 -4.47 -9.16 -1.56
CA LYS A 64 -5.12 -10.42 -2.00
C LYS A 64 -6.03 -10.99 -0.92
N ASP A 65 -5.63 -10.88 0.34
CA ASP A 65 -6.37 -11.45 1.48
C ASP A 65 -7.39 -10.47 2.06
N ARG A 66 -7.05 -9.17 2.06
CA ARG A 66 -7.85 -8.09 2.63
C ARG A 66 -7.96 -6.89 1.68
N PRO A 67 -8.66 -7.06 0.54
CA PRO A 67 -8.88 -5.98 -0.43
C PRO A 67 -9.67 -4.80 0.15
N ASP A 68 -10.43 -5.02 1.22
CA ASP A 68 -11.20 -4.01 1.94
C ASP A 68 -10.31 -3.03 2.72
N LEU A 69 -9.04 -3.39 2.98
CA LEU A 69 -8.06 -2.57 3.71
C LEU A 69 -7.06 -1.83 2.80
N ALA A 70 -7.25 -1.91 1.47
CA ALA A 70 -6.35 -1.35 0.45
C ALA A 70 -6.45 0.18 0.25
#